data_AF-A0A182SKL8-F1
#
_entry.id   AF-A0A182SKL8-F1
#
_cell.length_a   1.000
_cell.length_b   1.000
_cell.length_c   1.000
_cell.angle_alpha   90.00
_cell.angle_beta   90.00
_cell.angle_gamma   90.00
#
_symmetry.space_group_name_H-M   'P 1'
#
loop_
_entity.id
_entity.type
_entity.pdbx_description
1 polymer ?
#
loop_
_entity_poly.entity_id
_entity_poly.type
_entity_poly.pdbx_seq_one_letter_code
_entity_poly.pdbx_strand_id
1 'polypeptide(L)'
;MSSARGVVLLVICLLLLESHASDILNDAHVYRAFASYEVVPDVIDEAPDCWARASFKSGRQAEGGNRLTPTQIRNPPVVTWNSNERALYTLILTDPDVPSRDDPRFREFIHWAVGNIPGNDIDRGETLVEYLGAVTPRGTGLHRFVLLVFEHLQKLDFSAEPRISAQCGTVRRYFSTRNFTRKYELTNLYAGNFFQTQYDDYVNTLQAQLRECESEREFDWLVQ
;
A
#
# COMPACT_ATOMS: atom_id res chain seq x y z
N MET A 1 4.53 47.64 -26.59
CA MET A 1 4.12 46.21 -26.53
C MET A 1 5.13 45.28 -25.83
N SER A 2 6.22 45.78 -25.23
CA SER A 2 7.25 44.95 -24.57
C SER A 2 6.94 44.60 -23.09
N SER A 3 6.23 45.49 -22.37
CA SER A 3 5.98 45.34 -20.93
C SER A 3 5.08 44.16 -20.55
N ALA A 4 4.07 43.81 -21.35
CA ALA A 4 3.15 42.73 -21.02
C ALA A 4 3.79 41.34 -21.10
N ARG A 5 4.77 41.15 -22.00
CA ARG A 5 5.50 39.87 -22.15
C ARG A 5 6.42 39.59 -20.97
N GLY A 6 7.08 40.63 -20.43
CA GLY A 6 7.93 40.50 -19.24
C GLY A 6 7.16 40.15 -17.98
N VAL A 7 5.98 40.75 -17.79
CA VAL A 7 5.11 40.45 -16.64
C VAL A 7 4.54 39.03 -16.71
N VAL A 8 4.08 38.59 -17.90
CA VAL A 8 3.58 37.22 -18.09
C VAL A 8 4.67 36.18 -17.84
N LEU A 9 5.89 36.41 -18.33
CA LEU A 9 7.01 35.48 -18.12
C LEU A 9 7.40 35.40 -16.63
N LEU A 10 7.39 36.53 -15.91
CA LEU A 10 7.68 36.57 -14.48
C LEU A 10 6.62 35.84 -13.65
N VAL A 11 5.34 35.99 -13.99
CA VAL A 11 4.22 35.30 -13.32
C VAL A 11 4.29 33.79 -13.56
N ILE A 12 4.56 33.34 -14.79
CA ILE A 12 4.75 31.91 -15.10
C ILE A 12 5.94 31.36 -14.31
N CYS A 13 7.05 32.09 -14.24
CA CYS A 13 8.23 31.65 -13.52
C CYS A 13 7.98 31.53 -12.00
N LEU A 14 7.24 32.46 -11.40
CA LEU A 14 6.83 32.39 -9.99
C LEU A 14 5.92 31.19 -9.71
N LEU A 15 4.92 30.93 -10.58
CA LEU A 15 4.03 29.77 -10.45
C LEU A 15 4.79 28.43 -10.56
N LEU A 16 5.77 28.34 -11.47
CA LEU A 16 6.62 27.16 -11.61
C LEU A 16 7.56 26.96 -10.41
N LEU A 17 8.04 28.05 -9.80
CA LEU A 17 8.85 27.99 -8.58
C LEU A 17 8.02 27.52 -7.39
N GLU A 18 6.79 28.00 -7.25
CA GLU A 18 5.86 27.56 -6.20
C GLU A 18 5.50 26.08 -6.33
N SER A 19 5.22 25.59 -7.55
CA SER A 19 4.92 24.17 -7.77
C SER A 19 6.13 23.27 -7.48
N HIS A 20 7.33 23.65 -7.94
CA HIS A 20 8.53 22.89 -7.63
C HIS A 20 8.84 22.85 -6.13
N ALA A 21 8.65 23.96 -5.43
CA ALA A 21 8.84 24.00 -3.98
C ALA A 21 7.81 23.12 -3.24
N SER A 22 6.55 23.10 -3.69
CA SER A 22 5.55 22.21 -3.09
C SER A 22 5.85 20.74 -3.32
N ASP A 23 6.35 20.38 -4.50
CA ASP A 23 6.73 19.00 -4.82
C ASP A 23 7.91 18.55 -3.96
N ILE A 24 8.97 19.36 -3.85
CA ILE A 24 10.14 19.06 -3.00
C ILE A 24 9.74 18.88 -1.52
N LEU A 25 8.84 19.73 -1.01
CA LEU A 25 8.35 19.62 0.37
C LEU A 25 7.51 18.35 0.57
N ASN A 26 6.70 17.99 -0.42
CA ASN A 26 5.88 16.78 -0.39
C ASN A 26 6.76 15.52 -0.37
N ASP A 27 7.77 15.44 -1.24
CA ASP A 27 8.69 14.29 -1.34
C ASP A 27 9.50 14.13 -0.04
N ALA A 28 9.99 15.24 0.52
CA ALA A 28 10.68 15.24 1.80
C ALA A 28 9.77 14.77 2.95
N HIS A 29 8.47 15.06 2.89
CA HIS A 29 7.50 14.57 3.87
C HIS A 29 7.21 13.07 3.71
N VAL A 30 7.08 12.57 2.48
CA VAL A 30 6.91 11.12 2.22
C VAL A 30 8.10 10.35 2.80
N TYR A 31 9.32 10.72 2.39
CA TYR A 31 10.54 10.06 2.85
C TYR A 31 10.65 10.04 4.38
N ARG A 32 10.48 11.20 5.02
CA ARG A 32 10.56 11.31 6.49
C ARG A 32 9.50 10.46 7.18
N ALA A 33 8.27 10.43 6.67
CA ALA A 33 7.21 9.64 7.25
C ALA A 33 7.56 8.14 7.19
N PHE A 34 7.88 7.60 6.02
CA PHE A 34 8.21 6.19 5.84
C PHE A 34 9.43 5.76 6.69
N ALA A 35 10.45 6.61 6.80
CA ALA A 35 11.61 6.34 7.65
C ALA A 35 11.26 6.41 9.16
N SER A 36 10.51 7.42 9.60
CA SER A 36 10.19 7.62 11.03
C SER A 36 9.36 6.49 11.65
N TYR A 37 8.59 5.77 10.83
CA TYR A 37 7.82 4.60 11.24
C TYR A 37 8.51 3.28 10.90
N GLU A 38 9.77 3.34 10.46
CA GLU A 38 10.61 2.20 10.07
C GLU A 38 10.00 1.35 8.94
N VAL A 39 9.07 1.89 8.15
CA VAL A 39 8.59 1.22 6.93
C VAL A 39 9.76 1.03 5.96
N VAL A 40 10.60 2.06 5.88
CA VAL A 40 12.01 1.92 5.50
C VAL A 40 12.81 1.78 6.80
N PRO A 41 13.57 0.70 7.03
CA PRO A 41 13.93 -0.36 6.09
C PRO A 41 13.10 -1.64 6.26
N ASP A 42 12.03 -1.69 7.05
CA ASP A 42 11.42 -2.99 7.36
C ASP A 42 10.77 -3.65 6.14
N VAL A 43 10.04 -2.90 5.32
CA VAL A 43 9.20 -3.43 4.22
C VAL A 43 9.85 -3.19 2.85
N ILE A 44 10.40 -2.00 2.68
CA ILE A 44 10.96 -1.48 1.43
C ILE A 44 12.31 -0.81 1.72
N ASP A 45 13.14 -0.71 0.70
CA ASP A 45 14.51 -0.17 0.83
C ASP A 45 14.56 1.35 0.59
N GLU A 46 13.59 1.88 -0.17
CA GLU A 46 13.45 3.31 -0.49
C GLU A 46 11.98 3.73 -0.34
N ALA A 47 11.74 5.00 0.00
CA ALA A 47 10.39 5.54 0.12
C ALA A 47 9.75 5.75 -1.27
N PRO A 48 8.41 5.71 -1.39
CA PRO A 48 7.74 5.99 -2.66
C PRO A 48 7.96 7.44 -3.12
N ASP A 49 7.84 7.68 -4.42
CA ASP A 49 7.98 9.03 -4.99
C ASP A 49 6.87 9.97 -4.49
N CYS A 50 5.66 9.46 -4.30
CA CYS A 50 4.53 10.29 -3.88
C CYS A 50 3.52 9.59 -2.96
N TRP A 51 2.55 10.35 -2.43
CA TRP A 51 1.48 9.81 -1.62
C TRP A 51 0.40 9.14 -2.47
N ALA A 52 0.01 7.92 -2.08
CA ALA A 52 -1.28 7.37 -2.45
C ALA A 52 -2.37 7.89 -1.49
N ARG A 53 -3.52 8.32 -2.00
CA ARG A 53 -4.68 8.65 -1.16
C ARG A 53 -5.50 7.39 -0.93
N ALA A 54 -5.69 7.00 0.33
CA ALA A 54 -6.54 5.87 0.70
C ALA A 54 -7.68 6.37 1.61
N SER A 55 -8.91 6.36 1.09
CA SER A 55 -10.10 6.86 1.78
C SER A 55 -11.08 5.73 2.07
N PHE A 56 -11.45 5.58 3.33
CA PHE A 56 -12.35 4.53 3.79
C PHE A 56 -13.81 5.02 3.82
N LYS A 57 -14.75 4.09 3.67
CA LYS A 57 -16.20 4.37 3.77
C LYS A 57 -16.62 4.98 5.12
N SER A 58 -15.81 4.82 6.16
CA SER A 58 -16.00 5.46 7.47
C SER A 58 -15.80 6.99 7.46
N GLY A 59 -15.32 7.56 6.35
CA GLY A 59 -14.92 8.97 6.24
C GLY A 59 -13.51 9.26 6.76
N ARG A 60 -12.77 8.22 7.16
CA ARG A 60 -11.35 8.30 7.55
C ARG A 60 -10.45 8.04 6.35
N GLN A 61 -9.21 8.51 6.44
CA GLN A 61 -8.19 8.32 5.40
C GLN A 61 -6.83 7.99 6.03
N ALA A 62 -5.96 7.34 5.27
CA ALA A 62 -4.57 7.11 5.67
C ALA A 62 -3.74 8.39 5.51
N GLU A 63 -2.96 8.73 6.53
CA GLU A 63 -2.20 9.99 6.61
C GLU A 63 -0.80 9.75 7.18
N GLY A 64 -0.02 8.87 6.55
CA GLY A 64 1.40 8.66 6.88
C GLY A 64 1.65 8.27 8.34
N GLY A 65 0.88 7.30 8.85
CA GLY A 65 1.08 6.73 10.20
C GLY A 65 0.01 7.10 11.22
N ASN A 66 -1.03 7.84 10.83
CA ASN A 66 -2.18 8.09 11.69
C ASN A 66 -2.84 6.79 12.18
N ARG A 67 -3.59 6.87 13.28
CA ARG A 67 -4.27 5.70 13.86
C ARG A 67 -5.67 5.55 13.28
N LEU A 68 -5.97 4.36 12.77
CA LEU A 68 -7.30 3.95 12.32
C LEU A 68 -7.70 2.66 13.05
N THR A 69 -8.98 2.51 13.40
CA THR A 69 -9.45 1.30 14.08
C THR A 69 -9.86 0.22 13.06
N PRO A 70 -9.83 -1.08 13.43
CA PRO A 70 -10.33 -2.16 12.59
C PRO A 70 -11.76 -1.92 12.08
N THR A 71 -12.64 -1.37 12.92
CA THR A 71 -14.00 -0.97 12.51
C THR A 71 -14.01 0.07 11.39
N GLN A 72 -13.11 1.06 11.43
CA GLN A 72 -13.03 2.14 10.44
C GLN A 72 -12.52 1.67 9.08
N ILE A 73 -11.66 0.63 9.07
CA ILE A 73 -11.03 0.05 7.88
C ILE A 73 -11.68 -1.27 7.45
N ARG A 74 -12.88 -1.59 7.93
CA ARG A 74 -13.50 -2.90 7.68
C ARG A 74 -13.76 -3.23 6.21
N ASN A 75 -13.90 -2.21 5.36
CA ASN A 75 -14.11 -2.36 3.92
C ASN A 75 -12.87 -1.84 3.17
N PRO A 76 -12.64 -2.27 1.92
CA PRO A 76 -11.56 -1.75 1.10
C PRO A 76 -11.62 -0.21 1.00
N PRO A 77 -10.49 0.50 1.08
CA PRO A 77 -10.46 1.92 0.79
C PRO A 77 -10.58 2.17 -0.72
N VAL A 78 -11.11 3.33 -1.08
CA VAL A 78 -10.88 3.90 -2.41
C VAL A 78 -9.45 4.43 -2.42
N VAL A 79 -8.63 3.89 -3.31
CA VAL A 79 -7.22 4.30 -3.44
C VAL A 79 -7.01 5.04 -4.76
N THR A 80 -6.39 6.21 -4.69
CA THR A 80 -6.03 7.00 -5.88
C THR A 80 -4.62 7.56 -5.77
N TRP A 81 -3.97 7.74 -6.93
CA TRP A 81 -2.68 8.40 -7.10
C TRP A 81 -2.70 9.18 -8.41
N ASN A 82 -1.67 9.99 -8.66
CA ASN A 82 -1.50 10.71 -9.93
C ASN A 82 -1.04 9.74 -11.02
N SER A 83 -1.95 8.95 -11.57
CA SER A 83 -1.61 7.87 -12.51
C SER A 83 -1.38 8.36 -13.93
N ASN A 84 -0.49 7.66 -14.64
CA ASN A 84 -0.37 7.70 -16.08
C ASN A 84 -1.37 6.72 -16.71
N GLU A 85 -2.30 7.22 -17.52
CA GLU A 85 -3.35 6.41 -18.16
C GLU A 85 -2.79 5.31 -19.10
N ARG A 86 -1.52 5.43 -19.52
CA ARG A 86 -0.85 4.44 -20.38
C ARG A 86 -0.03 3.42 -19.60
N ALA A 87 0.13 3.61 -18.29
CA ALA A 87 0.86 2.70 -17.43
C ALA A 87 -0.09 1.71 -16.74
N LEU A 88 0.49 0.60 -16.29
CA LEU A 88 -0.14 -0.34 -15.39
C LEU A 88 0.47 -0.20 -14.00
N TYR A 89 -0.28 -0.61 -12.99
CA TYR A 89 0.15 -0.54 -11.61
C TYR A 89 -0.14 -1.83 -10.86
N THR A 90 0.67 -2.09 -9.85
CA THR A 90 0.44 -3.16 -8.88
C THR A 90 0.34 -2.55 -7.49
N LEU A 91 -0.77 -2.80 -6.81
CA LEU A 91 -1.05 -2.34 -5.45
C LEU A 91 -0.84 -3.48 -4.47
N ILE A 92 -0.17 -3.18 -3.34
CA ILE A 92 0.04 -4.10 -2.22
C ILE A 92 -0.34 -3.38 -0.92
N LEU A 93 -1.13 -4.03 -0.06
CA LEU A 93 -1.35 -3.64 1.33
C LEU A 93 -0.84 -4.76 2.23
N THR A 94 0.14 -4.45 3.08
CA THR A 94 0.88 -5.44 3.88
C THR A 94 1.05 -4.99 5.33
N ASP A 95 1.13 -5.95 6.26
CA ASP A 95 1.39 -5.75 7.69
C ASP A 95 2.70 -6.45 8.10
N PRO A 96 3.79 -5.70 8.36
CA PRO A 96 5.08 -6.28 8.75
C PRO A 96 5.16 -6.68 10.22
N ASP A 97 4.12 -6.42 11.01
CA ASP A 97 4.17 -6.49 12.46
C ASP A 97 3.48 -7.74 13.02
N VAL A 98 3.26 -8.79 12.22
CA VAL A 98 2.56 -10.01 12.68
C VAL A 98 3.51 -11.03 13.32
N PRO A 99 3.22 -11.57 14.53
CA PRO A 99 2.07 -11.30 15.39
C PRO A 99 2.13 -9.99 16.17
N SER A 100 3.30 -9.44 16.44
CA SER A 100 3.49 -8.10 17.02
C SER A 100 4.79 -7.48 16.49
N ARG A 101 4.91 -6.15 16.47
CA ARG A 101 6.13 -5.46 16.01
C ARG A 101 7.40 -5.86 16.79
N ASP A 102 7.26 -6.20 18.06
CA ASP A 102 8.39 -6.62 18.93
C ASP A 102 8.88 -8.05 18.63
N ASP A 103 8.03 -8.91 18.07
CA ASP A 103 8.34 -10.29 17.64
C ASP A 103 7.57 -10.61 16.35
N PRO A 104 7.97 -10.06 15.18
CA PRO A 104 7.20 -10.14 13.95
C PRO A 104 7.50 -11.43 13.17
N ARG A 105 7.50 -12.57 13.84
CA ARG A 105 7.90 -13.88 13.27
C ARG A 105 7.03 -14.42 12.12
N PHE A 106 5.85 -13.85 11.88
CA PHE A 106 4.96 -14.22 10.77
C PHE A 106 4.87 -13.14 9.69
N ARG A 107 5.78 -12.17 9.73
CA ARG A 107 5.82 -11.08 8.78
C ARG A 107 6.17 -11.56 7.37
N GLU A 108 5.70 -10.88 6.34
CA GLU A 108 4.61 -9.90 6.36
C GLU A 108 3.26 -10.62 6.24
N PHE A 109 2.17 -9.97 6.65
CA PHE A 109 0.82 -10.44 6.38
C PHE A 109 0.19 -9.62 5.27
N ILE A 110 -0.14 -10.26 4.14
CA ILE A 110 -0.73 -9.57 2.99
C ILE A 110 -2.24 -9.38 3.15
N HIS A 111 -2.66 -8.12 3.21
CA HIS A 111 -4.06 -7.74 3.37
C HIS A 111 -4.78 -7.56 2.03
N TRP A 112 -4.09 -7.08 1.00
CA TRP A 112 -4.69 -6.83 -0.32
C TRP A 112 -3.60 -6.78 -1.39
N ALA A 113 -3.82 -7.39 -2.55
CA ALA A 113 -2.97 -7.19 -3.71
C ALA A 113 -3.75 -7.28 -5.02
N VAL A 114 -3.49 -6.31 -5.90
CA VAL A 114 -4.12 -6.20 -7.21
C VAL A 114 -3.04 -5.81 -8.21
N GLY A 115 -2.81 -6.65 -9.20
CA GLY A 115 -1.83 -6.43 -10.27
C GLY A 115 -2.48 -5.83 -11.52
N ASN A 116 -1.66 -5.36 -12.46
CA ASN A 116 -2.11 -4.95 -13.80
C ASN A 116 -3.25 -3.90 -13.80
N ILE A 117 -3.30 -3.01 -12.83
CA ILE A 117 -4.30 -1.94 -12.71
C ILE A 117 -4.06 -0.89 -13.81
N PRO A 118 -5.00 -0.64 -14.73
CA PRO A 118 -4.84 0.41 -15.73
C PRO A 118 -5.07 1.79 -15.12
N GLY A 119 -4.06 2.66 -15.14
CA GLY A 119 -4.14 3.99 -14.52
C GLY A 119 -4.38 3.87 -13.01
N ASN A 120 -5.55 4.26 -12.52
CA ASN A 120 -5.94 4.08 -11.12
C ASN A 120 -7.28 3.33 -10.97
N ASP A 121 -7.71 2.61 -12.01
CA ASP A 121 -8.96 1.85 -12.03
C ASP A 121 -8.75 0.45 -11.46
N ILE A 122 -8.70 0.37 -10.13
CA ILE A 122 -8.40 -0.86 -9.37
C ILE A 122 -9.39 -1.99 -9.71
N ASP A 123 -10.65 -1.65 -9.96
CA ASP A 123 -11.70 -2.62 -10.30
C ASP A 123 -11.44 -3.34 -11.64
N ARG A 124 -10.63 -2.73 -12.51
CA ARG A 124 -10.17 -3.34 -13.77
C ARG A 124 -8.83 -4.08 -13.66
N GLY A 125 -8.20 -4.05 -12.49
CA GLY A 125 -7.00 -4.82 -12.20
C GLY A 125 -7.27 -6.30 -11.97
N GLU A 126 -6.20 -7.07 -11.86
CA GLU A 126 -6.21 -8.49 -11.55
C GLU A 126 -6.04 -8.69 -10.04
N THR A 127 -7.13 -9.01 -9.34
CA THR A 127 -7.07 -9.23 -7.88
C THR A 127 -6.37 -10.55 -7.58
N LEU A 128 -5.18 -10.47 -6.98
CA LEU A 128 -4.38 -11.62 -6.55
C LEU A 128 -4.79 -12.05 -5.13
N VAL A 129 -4.97 -11.05 -4.26
CA VAL A 129 -5.34 -11.23 -2.86
C VAL A 129 -6.47 -10.28 -2.58
N GLU A 130 -7.67 -10.79 -2.29
CA GLU A 130 -8.82 -9.96 -1.92
C GLU A 130 -8.55 -9.20 -0.61
N TYR A 131 -9.15 -8.02 -0.48
CA TYR A 131 -9.00 -7.19 0.70
C TYR A 131 -9.52 -7.89 1.95
N LEU A 132 -8.67 -7.98 2.97
CA LEU A 132 -9.02 -8.38 4.32
C LEU A 132 -8.64 -7.24 5.28
N GLY A 133 -9.59 -6.77 6.09
CA GLY A 133 -9.33 -5.77 7.13
C GLY A 133 -8.40 -6.28 8.25
N ALA A 134 -8.25 -5.50 9.32
CA ALA A 134 -7.37 -5.88 10.41
C ALA A 134 -7.93 -7.06 11.23
N VAL A 135 -7.14 -8.13 11.31
CA VAL A 135 -7.40 -9.34 12.13
C VAL A 135 -6.44 -9.41 13.33
N THR A 136 -5.85 -8.27 13.69
CA THR A 136 -4.85 -8.05 14.73
C THR A 136 -5.35 -8.49 16.11
N PRO A 137 -4.74 -9.50 16.75
CA PRO A 137 -5.17 -9.98 18.05
C PRO A 137 -5.07 -8.93 19.17
N ARG A 138 -5.87 -9.12 20.23
CA ARG A 138 -5.78 -8.27 21.43
C ARG A 138 -4.40 -8.43 22.08
N GLY A 139 -3.77 -7.31 22.43
CA GLY A 139 -2.52 -7.29 23.19
C GLY A 139 -1.23 -7.32 22.35
N THR A 140 -1.32 -7.26 21.02
CA THR A 140 -0.14 -7.22 20.14
C THR A 140 0.37 -5.81 19.81
N GLY A 141 -0.31 -4.78 20.32
CA GLY A 141 0.05 -3.38 20.10
C GLY A 141 -0.46 -2.82 18.78
N LEU A 142 0.24 -1.80 18.28
CA LEU A 142 -0.03 -1.17 16.99
C LEU A 142 0.71 -1.92 15.88
N HIS A 143 -0.02 -2.18 14.80
CA HIS A 143 0.46 -2.77 13.56
C HIS A 143 0.44 -1.72 12.46
N ARG A 144 1.49 -1.67 11.65
CA ARG A 144 1.59 -0.81 10.47
C ARG A 144 0.89 -1.47 9.29
N PHE A 145 -0.02 -0.75 8.66
CA PHE A 145 -0.67 -1.17 7.41
C PHE A 145 -0.05 -0.33 6.30
N VAL A 146 0.82 -0.95 5.51
CA VAL A 146 1.65 -0.30 4.51
C VAL A 146 1.03 -0.53 3.14
N LEU A 147 0.61 0.55 2.49
CA LEU A 147 0.04 0.58 1.15
C LEU A 147 1.11 1.05 0.16
N LEU A 148 1.39 0.23 -0.86
CA LEU A 148 2.41 0.46 -1.88
C LEU A 148 1.79 0.31 -3.26
N VAL A 149 2.22 1.16 -4.19
CA VAL A 149 1.79 1.15 -5.59
C VAL A 149 3.02 1.22 -6.48
N PHE A 150 3.24 0.16 -7.24
CA PHE A 150 4.36 0.03 -8.16
C PHE A 150 3.89 0.28 -9.60
N GLU A 151 4.56 1.17 -10.32
CA GLU A 151 4.27 1.43 -11.74
C GLU A 151 5.05 0.47 -12.63
N HIS A 152 4.42 -0.02 -13.70
CA HIS A 152 5.07 -0.82 -14.73
C HIS A 152 4.41 -0.61 -16.10
N LEU A 153 5.18 -0.75 -17.18
CA LEU A 153 4.70 -0.46 -18.54
C LEU A 153 4.12 -1.68 -19.26
N GLN A 154 4.54 -2.88 -18.87
CA GLN A 154 4.11 -4.12 -19.51
C GLN A 154 3.14 -4.87 -18.59
N LYS A 155 2.20 -5.58 -19.20
CA LYS A 155 1.31 -6.48 -18.44
C LYS A 155 2.14 -7.63 -17.89
N LEU A 156 2.06 -7.83 -16.58
CA LEU A 156 2.74 -8.91 -15.88
C LEU A 156 1.88 -10.17 -15.90
N ASP A 157 2.53 -11.33 -15.95
CA ASP A 157 1.85 -12.63 -15.89
C ASP A 157 1.77 -13.12 -14.44
N PHE A 158 0.60 -12.95 -13.83
CA PHE A 158 0.30 -13.43 -12.48
C PHE A 158 -0.46 -14.77 -12.48
N SER A 159 -0.45 -15.52 -13.58
CA SER A 159 -1.18 -16.79 -13.69
C SER A 159 -0.70 -17.86 -12.71
N ALA A 160 0.58 -17.81 -12.32
CA ALA A 160 1.16 -18.68 -11.30
C ALA A 160 0.89 -18.21 -9.86
N GLU A 161 0.41 -16.97 -9.66
CA GLU A 161 0.09 -16.47 -8.32
C GLU A 161 -1.26 -17.00 -7.85
N PRO A 162 -1.41 -17.31 -6.56
CA PRO A 162 -2.69 -17.74 -6.04
C PRO A 162 -3.74 -16.63 -6.09
N ARG A 163 -4.99 -17.05 -5.97
CA ARG A 163 -6.13 -16.15 -5.78
C ARG A 163 -6.64 -16.34 -4.36
N ILE A 164 -6.22 -15.46 -3.46
CA ILE A 164 -6.51 -15.58 -2.02
C ILE A 164 -7.77 -14.78 -1.69
N SER A 165 -8.82 -15.49 -1.25
CA SER A 165 -10.08 -14.86 -0.83
C SER A 165 -9.97 -14.14 0.52
N ALA A 166 -10.85 -13.17 0.76
CA ALA A 166 -11.00 -12.46 2.04
C ALA A 166 -11.39 -13.37 3.21
N GLN A 167 -11.90 -14.58 2.95
CA GLN A 167 -12.18 -15.58 3.99
C GLN A 167 -10.96 -16.43 4.38
N CYS A 168 -9.84 -16.31 3.66
CA CYS A 168 -8.62 -17.09 3.91
C CYS A 168 -7.66 -16.31 4.82
N GLY A 169 -7.43 -16.81 6.04
CA GLY A 169 -6.59 -16.14 7.04
C GLY A 169 -5.13 -16.54 7.00
N THR A 170 -4.82 -17.79 7.39
CA THR A 170 -3.45 -18.27 7.66
C THR A 170 -2.52 -18.15 6.46
N VAL A 171 -3.04 -18.42 5.26
CA VAL A 171 -2.29 -18.38 4.00
C VAL A 171 -1.66 -17.02 3.68
N ARG A 172 -2.06 -15.94 4.36
CA ARG A 172 -1.55 -14.58 4.09
C ARG A 172 -0.24 -14.25 4.81
N ARG A 173 0.23 -15.12 5.72
CA ARG A 173 1.44 -14.91 6.53
C ARG A 173 2.72 -15.20 5.76
N TYR A 174 3.83 -14.61 6.19
CA TYR A 174 5.16 -14.78 5.57
C TYR A 174 5.30 -14.19 4.17
N PHE A 175 4.37 -13.32 3.76
CA PHE A 175 4.50 -12.59 2.51
C PHE A 175 5.76 -11.72 2.56
N SER A 176 6.39 -11.51 1.43
CA SER A 176 7.56 -10.62 1.35
C SER A 176 7.36 -9.69 0.16
N THR A 177 7.16 -8.40 0.46
CA THR A 177 7.04 -7.36 -0.56
C THR A 177 8.27 -7.35 -1.45
N ARG A 178 9.45 -7.57 -0.86
CA ARG A 178 10.74 -7.64 -1.58
C ARG A 178 10.81 -8.82 -2.54
N ASN A 179 10.41 -10.01 -2.10
CA ASN A 179 10.47 -11.18 -2.97
C ASN A 179 9.48 -11.07 -4.12
N PHE A 180 8.26 -10.58 -3.84
CA PHE A 180 7.25 -10.35 -4.86
C PHE A 180 7.71 -9.32 -5.90
N THR A 181 8.24 -8.17 -5.45
CA THR A 181 8.73 -7.13 -6.36
C THR A 181 9.94 -7.57 -7.17
N ARG A 182 10.87 -8.36 -6.57
CA ARG A 182 12.00 -8.96 -7.29
C ARG A 182 11.54 -9.96 -8.34
N LYS A 183 10.59 -10.83 -8.03
CA LYS A 183 10.04 -11.85 -8.95
C LYS A 183 9.47 -11.22 -10.23
N TYR A 184 8.86 -10.04 -10.09
CA TYR A 184 8.16 -9.35 -11.17
C TYR A 184 8.87 -8.11 -11.70
N GLU A 185 10.12 -7.86 -11.28
CA GLU A 185 10.92 -6.69 -11.68
C GLU A 185 10.18 -5.34 -11.43
N LEU A 186 9.37 -5.29 -10.37
CA LEU A 186 8.64 -4.09 -9.93
C LEU A 186 9.60 -3.15 -9.21
N THR A 187 10.34 -2.38 -10.00
CA THR A 187 11.40 -1.48 -9.51
C THR A 187 10.93 -0.06 -9.24
N ASN A 188 9.83 0.38 -9.87
CA ASN A 188 9.31 1.74 -9.72
C ASN A 188 8.24 1.81 -8.61
N LEU A 189 8.66 2.04 -7.36
CA LEU A 189 7.75 2.32 -6.25
C LEU A 189 7.20 3.75 -6.35
N TYR A 190 6.14 3.90 -7.14
CA TYR A 190 5.62 5.21 -7.53
C TYR A 190 4.87 5.94 -6.40
N ALA A 191 3.98 5.24 -5.70
CA ALA A 191 3.17 5.85 -4.66
C ALA A 191 3.02 4.95 -3.45
N GLY A 192 2.81 5.53 -2.28
CA GLY A 192 2.49 4.77 -1.09
C GLY A 192 1.86 5.61 0.00
N ASN A 193 1.32 4.93 1.00
CA ASN A 193 0.82 5.52 2.24
C ASN A 193 0.83 4.45 3.32
N PHE A 194 0.60 4.82 4.56
CA PHE A 194 0.43 3.85 5.63
C PHE A 194 -0.34 4.45 6.79
N PHE A 195 -0.86 3.59 7.65
CA PHE A 195 -1.52 3.94 8.90
C PHE A 195 -1.20 2.86 9.94
N GLN A 196 -1.59 3.11 11.18
CA GLN A 196 -1.45 2.13 12.25
C GLN A 196 -2.82 1.70 12.78
N THR A 197 -2.96 0.43 13.12
CA THR A 197 -4.17 -0.12 13.72
C THR A 197 -3.81 -1.00 14.91
N GLN A 198 -4.71 -1.08 15.87
CA GLN A 198 -4.64 -2.02 16.99
C GLN A 198 -6.03 -2.60 17.20
N TYR A 199 -6.10 -3.69 17.95
CA TYR A 199 -7.35 -4.37 18.27
C TYR A 199 -8.50 -3.40 18.65
N ASP A 200 -9.66 -3.63 18.04
CA ASP A 200 -10.99 -3.25 18.54
C ASP A 200 -11.93 -4.46 18.46
N ASP A 201 -13.16 -4.35 18.96
CA ASP A 201 -14.07 -5.50 19.07
C ASP A 201 -14.55 -6.06 17.72
N TYR A 202 -14.41 -5.31 16.61
CA TYR A 202 -14.76 -5.80 15.27
C TYR A 202 -13.83 -6.93 14.80
N VAL A 203 -12.59 -6.98 15.32
CA VAL A 203 -11.64 -8.07 15.04
C VAL A 203 -12.25 -9.43 15.31
N ASN A 204 -13.01 -9.59 16.41
CA ASN A 204 -13.65 -10.86 16.75
C ASN A 204 -14.66 -11.31 15.68
N THR A 205 -15.42 -10.35 15.12
CA THR A 205 -16.37 -10.63 14.04
C THR A 205 -15.64 -11.06 12.78
N LEU A 206 -14.55 -10.37 12.44
CA LEU A 206 -13.77 -10.67 11.23
C LEU A 206 -13.06 -12.04 11.36
N GLN A 207 -12.44 -12.33 12.51
CA GLN A 207 -11.79 -13.62 12.77
C GLN A 207 -12.78 -14.79 12.71
N ALA A 208 -14.01 -14.62 13.20
CA ALA A 208 -15.04 -15.66 13.14
C ALA A 208 -15.50 -16.01 11.70
N GLN A 209 -15.21 -15.15 10.72
CA GLN A 209 -15.53 -15.38 9.31
C GLN A 209 -14.41 -16.11 8.56
N LEU A 210 -13.20 -16.15 9.12
CA LEU A 210 -12.03 -16.76 8.49
C LEU A 210 -12.10 -18.29 8.53
N ARG A 211 -11.53 -18.90 7.51
CA ARG A 211 -11.42 -20.35 7.34
C ARG A 211 -9.98 -20.70 6.97
N GLU A 212 -9.64 -21.97 7.17
CA GLU A 212 -8.45 -22.55 6.57
C GLU A 212 -8.70 -22.73 5.08
N CYS A 213 -7.83 -22.17 4.26
CA CYS A 213 -7.80 -22.39 2.83
C CYS A 213 -6.61 -23.29 2.51
N GLU A 214 -6.59 -23.90 1.32
CA GLU A 214 -5.55 -24.85 0.90
C GLU A 214 -4.13 -24.31 1.18
N SER A 215 -3.25 -25.23 1.60
CA SER A 215 -2.14 -24.95 2.51
C SER A 215 -0.96 -24.20 1.89
N GLU A 216 -0.15 -23.57 2.76
CA GLU A 216 1.18 -22.95 2.56
C GLU A 216 2.19 -23.74 1.68
N ARG A 217 1.89 -24.96 1.25
CA ARG A 217 2.80 -25.80 0.44
C ARG A 217 2.72 -25.58 -1.07
N GLU A 218 1.76 -24.80 -1.57
CA GLU A 218 1.61 -24.52 -3.02
C GLU A 218 1.88 -23.06 -3.41
N PHE A 219 2.16 -22.18 -2.43
CA PHE A 219 2.35 -20.76 -2.73
C PHE A 219 3.83 -20.42 -2.85
N ASP A 220 4.24 -20.24 -4.10
CA ASP A 220 5.62 -20.01 -4.55
C ASP A 220 6.25 -18.70 -4.01
N TRP A 221 5.49 -17.83 -3.34
CA TRP A 221 6.05 -16.65 -2.67
C TRP A 221 6.70 -16.97 -1.30
N LEU A 222 6.56 -18.20 -0.80
CA LEU A 222 7.21 -18.69 0.42
C LEU A 222 8.62 -19.27 0.19
N VAL A 223 9.02 -19.47 -1.06
CA VAL A 223 10.27 -20.17 -1.39
C VAL A 223 11.08 -19.37 -2.42
N GLN A 224 11.92 -18.45 -1.91
CA GLN A 224 13.32 -18.20 -2.30
C GLN A 224 13.90 -16.99 -1.57
#